data_AF-A0A2W4TQH2-F1
#
_entry.id   AF-A0A2W4TQH2-F1
#
_cell.length_a   1.000
_cell.length_b   1.000
_cell.length_c   1.000
_cell.angle_alpha   90.00
_cell.angle_beta   90.00
_cell.angle_gamma   90.00
#
_symmetry.space_group_name_H-M   'P 1'
#
loop_
_entity.id
_entity.type
_entity.pdbx_description
1 polymer ?
#
loop_
_entity_poly.entity_id
_entity_poly.type
_entity_poly.pdbx_seq_one_letter_code
_entity_poly.pdbx_strand_id
1 'polypeptide(L)' 'MPRCIAGANACPPEDCGGPAGYDELRRILADKGDPEHAAMRKWAEKKFDPAAFSLIVANRRMRLG' A
#
# COMPACT_ATOMS: atom_id res chain seq x y z
N MET A 1 22.46 -12.17 8.23
CA MET A 1 21.01 -12.10 7.91
C MET A 1 20.79 -10.98 6.91
N PRO A 2 19.85 -11.14 5.94
CA PRO A 2 19.48 -10.05 5.04
C PRO A 2 18.95 -8.86 5.84
N ARG A 3 19.24 -7.64 5.37
CA ARG A 3 18.77 -6.40 5.96
C ARG A 3 18.37 -5.43 4.86
N CYS A 4 17.13 -4.96 4.92
CA CYS A 4 16.65 -3.86 4.11
C CYS A 4 17.31 -2.56 4.58
N ILE A 5 18.01 -1.89 3.66
CA ILE A 5 18.71 -0.62 3.91
C ILE A 5 17.93 0.61 3.42
N ALA A 6 17.00 0.42 2.49
CA ALA A 6 16.14 1.45 1.92
C ALA A 6 14.87 0.83 1.32
N GLY A 7 13.83 1.64 1.14
CA GLY A 7 12.60 1.29 0.43
C GLY A 7 11.65 2.48 0.38
N ALA A 8 10.60 2.36 -0.43
CA ALA A 8 9.64 3.41 -0.65
C ALA A 8 8.26 2.83 -0.97
N ASN A 9 7.22 3.58 -0.61
CA ASN A 9 5.81 3.26 -0.81
C ASN A 9 5.34 1.99 -0.07
N ALA A 10 4.03 1.89 0.10
CA ALA A 10 3.42 0.68 0.64
C ALA A 10 3.40 -0.42 -0.43
N CYS A 11 3.42 -1.66 0.04
CA CYS A 11 3.08 -2.79 -0.82
C CYS A 11 1.63 -2.66 -1.29
N PRO A 12 1.32 -3.04 -2.54
CA PRO A 12 -0.05 -3.18 -2.99
C PRO A 12 -0.85 -4.05 -2.01
N PRO A 13 -2.10 -3.70 -1.69
CA PRO A 13 -2.99 -4.58 -0.94
C PRO A 13 -3.13 -5.94 -1.64
N GLU A 14 -3.32 -7.00 -0.88
CA GLU A 14 -3.66 -8.31 -1.46
C GLU A 14 -4.97 -8.19 -2.25
N ASP A 15 -5.09 -8.98 -3.32
CA ASP A 15 -6.25 -9.00 -4.22
C ASP A 15 -6.62 -7.66 -4.87
N CYS A 16 -5.68 -6.71 -4.96
CA CYS A 16 -5.90 -5.43 -5.65
C CYS A 16 -6.01 -5.52 -7.17
N GLY A 17 -6.06 -6.71 -7.78
CA GLY A 17 -6.12 -6.87 -9.23
C GLY A 17 -4.77 -6.68 -9.95
N GLY A 18 -3.66 -6.87 -9.24
CA GLY A 18 -2.30 -6.75 -9.79
C GLY A 18 -1.88 -5.30 -10.05
N PRO A 19 -0.87 -5.06 -10.91
CA PRO A 19 -0.32 -3.72 -11.14
C PRO A 19 -1.36 -2.70 -11.62
N ALA A 20 -2.24 -3.09 -12.55
CA ALA A 20 -3.26 -2.19 -13.09
C ALA A 20 -4.30 -1.77 -12.04
N GLY A 21 -4.81 -2.72 -11.26
CA GLY A 21 -5.76 -2.39 -10.19
C GLY A 21 -5.12 -1.61 -9.05
N TYR A 22 -3.81 -1.80 -8.79
CA TYR A 22 -3.06 -0.95 -7.87
C TYR A 22 -2.94 0.50 -8.33
N ASP A 23 -2.64 0.74 -9.61
CA ASP A 23 -2.59 2.10 -10.15
C ASP A 23 -3.96 2.78 -10.15
N GLU A 24 -5.03 2.04 -10.48
CA GLU A 24 -6.40 2.54 -10.39
C GLU A 24 -6.76 2.92 -8.95
N LEU A 25 -6.43 2.05 -7.98
CA LEU A 25 -6.62 2.34 -6.56
C LEU A 25 -5.88 3.62 -6.16
N ARG A 26 -4.62 3.79 -6.58
CA ARG A 26 -3.85 5.01 -6.28
C ARG A 26 -4.46 6.25 -6.90
N ARG A 27 -4.97 6.16 -8.14
CA ARG A 27 -5.66 7.26 -8.82
C ARG A 27 -6.90 7.68 -8.04
N ILE A 28 -7.75 6.71 -7.69
CA ILE A 28 -9.01 6.96 -6.98
C ILE A 28 -8.74 7.52 -5.58
N LEU A 29 -7.77 6.96 -4.83
CA LEU A 29 -7.44 7.44 -3.48
C LEU A 29 -6.73 8.80 -3.46
N ALA A 30 -6.13 9.24 -4.56
CA ALA A 30 -5.52 10.56 -4.68
C ALA A 30 -6.57 11.67 -4.89
N ASP A 31 -7.74 11.34 -5.47
CA ASP A 31 -8.80 12.28 -5.78
C ASP A 31 -9.99 12.12 -4.81
N LYS A 32 -10.11 13.03 -3.83
CA LYS A 32 -11.23 13.04 -2.87
C LYS A 32 -12.59 13.33 -3.51
N GLY A 33 -12.62 13.87 -4.72
CA GLY A 33 -13.84 14.15 -5.48
C GLY A 33 -14.30 12.98 -6.36
N ASP A 34 -13.47 11.94 -6.52
CA ASP A 34 -13.84 10.75 -7.29
C ASP A 34 -15.01 10.04 -6.59
N PRO A 35 -16.09 9.69 -7.32
CA PRO A 35 -17.26 9.04 -6.73
C PRO A 35 -16.93 7.71 -6.04
N GLU A 36 -15.85 7.04 -6.45
CA GLU A 36 -15.42 5.77 -5.88
C GLU A 36 -14.45 5.94 -4.70
N HIS A 37 -13.96 7.16 -4.43
CA HIS A 37 -12.95 7.43 -3.39
C HIS A 37 -13.35 6.86 -2.03
N ALA A 38 -14.58 7.11 -1.57
CA ALA A 38 -15.05 6.63 -0.28
C ALA A 38 -15.15 5.09 -0.20
N ALA A 39 -15.59 4.45 -1.29
CA ALA A 39 -15.71 3.00 -1.39
C ALA A 39 -14.32 2.34 -1.41
N MET A 40 -13.41 2.85 -2.25
CA MET A 40 -12.03 2.34 -2.35
C MET A 40 -11.23 2.59 -1.08
N ARG A 41 -11.43 3.73 -0.40
CA ARG A 41 -10.81 4.01 0.91
C ARG A 41 -11.25 3.03 1.99
N LYS A 42 -12.51 2.59 1.94
CA LYS A 42 -13.06 1.58 2.87
C LYS A 42 -12.55 0.18 2.52
N TRP A 43 -12.44 -0.13 1.24
CA TRP A 43 -11.92 -1.41 0.75
C TRP A 43 -10.43 -1.59 1.07
N ALA A 44 -9.59 -0.60 0.79
CA ALA A 44 -8.14 -0.65 0.96
C ALA A 44 -7.66 -0.69 2.43
N GLU A 45 -8.54 -1.03 3.39
CA GLU A 45 -8.36 -0.87 4.83
C GLU A 45 -8.11 0.58 5.26
N LYS A 46 -8.56 0.99 6.45
CA LYS A 46 -8.40 2.40 6.91
C LYS A 46 -6.94 2.87 7.02
N LYS A 47 -5.98 1.96 7.12
CA LYS A 47 -4.56 2.26 7.40
C LYS A 47 -3.66 2.21 6.18
N PHE A 48 -4.17 1.82 5.00
CA PHE A 48 -3.36 1.85 3.79
C PHE A 48 -3.02 3.29 3.44
N ASP A 49 -1.73 3.56 3.32
CA ASP A 49 -1.20 4.81 2.79
C ASP A 49 -0.21 4.41 1.69
N PRO A 50 -0.49 4.71 0.40
CA PRO A 50 0.36 4.29 -0.70
C PRO A 50 1.78 4.85 -0.59
N ALA A 51 2.00 5.95 0.14
CA ALA A 51 3.33 6.52 0.35
C ALA A 51 4.08 5.92 1.57
N ALA A 52 3.40 5.13 2.41
CA ALA A 52 3.98 4.66 3.67
C ALA A 52 5.00 3.54 3.48
N PHE A 53 6.20 3.73 4.03
CA PHE A 53 7.22 2.69 4.15
C PHE A 53 7.95 2.79 5.50
N SER A 54 8.32 1.66 6.09
CA SER A 54 9.09 1.63 7.34
C SER A 54 10.16 0.54 7.32
N LEU A 55 11.43 0.95 7.43
CA LEU A 55 12.57 0.05 7.57
C LEU A 55 12.49 -0.87 8.79
N ILE A 56 11.89 -0.41 9.90
CA ILE A 56 11.77 -1.21 11.12
C ILE A 56 10.82 -2.39 10.88
N VAL A 57 9.60 -2.10 10.42
CA VAL A 57 8.59 -3.12 10.06
C VAL A 57 9.12 -4.08 8.99
N ALA A 58 9.75 -3.57 7.92
CA ALA A 58 10.30 -4.40 6.85
C ALA A 58 11.37 -5.38 7.38
N ASN A 59 12.36 -4.88 8.11
CA ASN A 59 13.41 -5.73 8.70
C ASN A 59 12.87 -6.69 9.77
N ARG A 60 11.80 -6.32 10.50
CA ARG A 60 11.15 -7.23 11.46
C ARG A 60 10.48 -8.41 10.76
N ARG A 61 9.76 -8.17 9.67
CA ARG A 61 9.10 -9.21 8.87
C ARG A 61 10.13 -10.20 8.27
N MET A 62 11.27 -9.69 7.78
CA MET A 62 12.34 -10.53 7.21
C MET A 62 13.02 -11.46 8.23
N ARG A 63 12.91 -11.17 9.53
CA ARG A 63 13.48 -12.00 10.61
C ARG A 63 12.52 -13.06 11.14
N LEU A 64 11.24 -12.97 10.76
CA LEU A 64 10.17 -13.87 11.20
C LEU A 64 9.86 -14.96 10.16
N GLY A 65 10.61 -15.00 9.05
CA GLY A 65 10.53 -16.03 8.01
C GLY A 65 11.59 -17.11 8.19
#